data_AF-A0A9D8EGT9-F1
#
_entry.id   AF-A0A9D8EGT9-F1
#
_cell.length_a   1.000
_cell.length_b   1.000
_cell.length_c   1.000
_cell.angle_alpha   90.00
_cell.angle_beta   90.00
_cell.angle_gamma   90.00
#
_symmetry.space_group_name_H-M   'P 1'
#
loop_
_entity.id
_entity.type
_entity.pdbx_description
1 polymer ?
#
loop_
_entity_poly.entity_id
_entity_poly.type
_entity_poly.pdbx_seq_one_letter_code
_entity_poly.pdbx_strand_id
1 'polypeptide(L)'
;AESEISIDPVIKKYFISLTPPSLSDMESDFSRIRSTLIREHNIKVYSIDIDVLKKMPQVLRRSGWRVTVTVREGEIILTEEGDKTSRAYGIAVDLGTTKIAFLLVDLFTGENIGKKGVMNPQISFGEDVMSRINFAMQDEENAGKMQKVVIDQINKSIEELAIENNVALEEILELTLVGNTAMHHLFLGLPSRQLGLSPFVALTDQPVEVKARDLGLFISRGAYAYLMPVIAGFVGSDHLAMILASDISEGKGNILGIDIGTNTEIVLKTKKGMYSVSTASGPAFEGAHIRYGMRAAPGAIERVVIDPETCIPRIQTIGDKKPVGICGSGILDAVAQLLKAKIINSRGKFQPDSGCLCIDDKGAYQFLLDPDDHTGQLCPCAEGKVAINQKDIVEIQLAKSAIRTGINVLLENAGIDFSEIDRIIIAGAFGSYIDPKNIVDIGMFPDISLKKIFQVGNAAAVGAKMVLVSDALRKKAEEIAANVNYLELTVFPSFSDHFAKSTLFPEPDPLKIK
;
A
#
# COMPACT_ATOMS: atom_id res chain seq x y z
N ALA A 1 15.97 -1.10 -7.37
CA ALA A 1 16.11 -2.10 -8.43
C ALA A 1 15.20 -3.25 -8.03
N GLU A 2 14.23 -3.62 -8.87
CA GLU A 2 13.49 -4.86 -8.66
C GLU A 2 14.53 -5.98 -8.62
N SER A 3 14.70 -6.64 -7.49
CA SER A 3 15.43 -7.91 -7.42
C SER A 3 14.84 -8.84 -8.48
N GLU A 4 15.67 -9.62 -9.18
CA GLU A 4 15.20 -10.57 -10.17
C GLU A 4 14.20 -11.55 -9.50
N ILE A 5 12.91 -11.37 -9.78
CA ILE A 5 11.84 -12.15 -9.14
C ILE A 5 11.89 -13.54 -9.74
N SER A 6 12.11 -14.57 -8.91
CA SER A 6 12.05 -15.96 -9.37
C SER A 6 10.62 -16.32 -9.75
N ILE A 7 10.38 -16.50 -11.05
CA ILE A 7 9.07 -16.83 -11.60
C ILE A 7 8.78 -18.32 -11.41
N ASP A 8 7.81 -18.63 -10.55
CA ASP A 8 7.30 -19.98 -10.27
C ASP A 8 5.82 -19.87 -9.86
N PRO A 9 4.93 -19.52 -10.80
CA PRO A 9 3.51 -19.34 -10.48
C PRO A 9 2.89 -20.66 -10.04
N VAL A 10 1.91 -20.59 -9.12
CA VAL A 10 1.12 -21.76 -8.67
C VAL A 10 0.30 -22.38 -9.81
N ILE A 11 0.11 -21.62 -10.91
CA ILE A 11 -0.60 -22.02 -12.12
C ILE A 11 0.37 -22.51 -13.19
N LYS A 12 0.07 -23.67 -13.77
CA LYS A 12 0.81 -24.25 -14.90
C LYS A 12 -0.14 -24.65 -16.02
N LYS A 13 0.27 -24.43 -17.28
CA LYS A 13 -0.49 -24.83 -18.47
C LYS A 13 0.20 -25.96 -19.22
N TYR A 14 -0.58 -26.94 -19.68
CA TYR A 14 -0.11 -28.09 -20.43
C TYR A 14 -0.94 -28.27 -21.69
N PHE A 15 -0.31 -28.21 -22.86
CA PHE A 15 -0.95 -28.57 -24.12
C PHE A 15 -0.81 -30.08 -24.35
N ILE A 16 -1.94 -30.77 -24.43
CA ILE A 16 -1.99 -32.24 -24.52
C ILE A 16 -2.85 -32.69 -25.71
N SER A 17 -2.48 -33.83 -26.27
CA SER A 17 -3.24 -34.49 -27.34
C SER A 17 -3.82 -35.80 -26.81
N LEU A 18 -5.14 -35.85 -26.68
CA LEU A 18 -5.85 -37.01 -26.16
C LEU A 18 -6.26 -37.95 -27.29
N THR A 19 -6.28 -39.25 -27.01
CA THR A 19 -6.88 -40.24 -27.92
C THR A 19 -8.42 -40.19 -27.76
N PRO A 20 -9.20 -40.04 -28.84
CA PRO A 20 -10.66 -40.08 -28.77
C PRO A 20 -11.18 -41.41 -28.18
N PRO A 21 -12.30 -41.41 -27.43
CA PRO A 21 -12.89 -42.61 -26.88
C PRO A 21 -13.39 -43.54 -27.98
N SER A 22 -13.38 -44.84 -27.69
CA SER A 22 -13.86 -45.88 -28.60
C SER A 22 -14.57 -46.99 -27.82
N LEU A 23 -15.16 -47.96 -28.50
CA LEU A 23 -15.77 -49.12 -27.82
C LEU A 23 -14.74 -49.97 -27.04
N SER A 24 -13.46 -49.91 -27.40
CA SER A 24 -12.38 -50.58 -26.67
C SER A 24 -11.70 -49.67 -25.62
N ASP A 25 -12.02 -48.38 -25.59
CA ASP A 25 -11.52 -47.41 -24.63
C ASP A 25 -12.65 -46.45 -24.21
N MET A 26 -13.35 -46.85 -23.15
CA MET A 26 -14.48 -46.12 -22.56
C MET A 26 -14.05 -45.25 -21.37
N GLU A 27 -12.77 -44.90 -21.24
CA GLU A 27 -12.29 -44.04 -20.15
C GLU A 27 -12.99 -42.66 -20.22
N SER A 28 -13.46 -42.18 -19.06
CA SER A 28 -14.11 -40.87 -18.93
C SER A 28 -13.18 -39.71 -19.33
N ASP A 29 -13.73 -38.62 -19.85
CA ASP A 29 -12.99 -37.40 -20.23
C ASP A 29 -12.00 -36.90 -19.16
N PHE A 30 -12.42 -36.81 -17.89
CA PHE A 30 -11.54 -36.37 -16.80
C PHE A 30 -10.40 -37.36 -16.51
N SER A 31 -10.70 -38.66 -16.42
CA SER A 31 -9.67 -39.69 -16.22
C SER A 31 -8.67 -39.70 -17.39
N ARG A 32 -9.14 -39.55 -18.62
CA ARG A 32 -8.32 -39.49 -19.83
C ARG A 32 -7.32 -38.33 -19.79
N ILE A 33 -7.75 -37.14 -19.36
CA ILE A 33 -6.85 -36.00 -19.13
C ILE A 33 -5.85 -36.31 -18.01
N ARG A 34 -6.32 -36.80 -16.86
CA ARG A 34 -5.45 -37.10 -15.71
C ARG A 34 -4.36 -38.12 -16.08
N SER A 35 -4.74 -39.21 -16.73
CA SER A 35 -3.83 -40.25 -17.20
C SER A 35 -2.80 -39.69 -18.19
N THR A 36 -3.23 -38.78 -19.09
CA THR A 36 -2.34 -38.12 -20.05
C THR A 36 -1.37 -37.15 -19.37
N LEU A 37 -1.83 -36.31 -18.45
CA LEU A 37 -0.98 -35.38 -17.69
C LEU A 37 0.09 -36.12 -16.86
N ILE A 38 -0.28 -37.24 -16.23
CA ILE A 38 0.68 -38.08 -15.50
C ILE A 38 1.70 -38.69 -16.47
N ARG A 39 1.24 -39.26 -17.58
CA ARG A 39 2.10 -39.95 -18.55
C ARG A 39 3.08 -39.00 -19.26
N GLU A 40 2.62 -37.83 -19.68
CA GLU A 40 3.37 -36.92 -20.54
C GLU A 40 4.13 -35.83 -19.77
N HIS A 41 3.63 -35.41 -18.61
CA HIS A 41 4.19 -34.30 -17.84
C HIS A 41 4.54 -34.65 -16.39
N ASN A 42 4.27 -35.88 -15.94
CA ASN A 42 4.44 -36.30 -14.54
C ASN A 42 3.65 -35.41 -13.55
N ILE A 43 2.49 -34.89 -13.98
CA ILE A 43 1.64 -34.03 -13.17
C ILE A 43 0.45 -34.83 -12.65
N LYS A 44 0.32 -34.89 -11.33
CA LYS A 44 -0.83 -35.48 -10.66
C LYS A 44 -1.90 -34.42 -10.44
N VAL A 45 -3.10 -34.71 -10.91
CA VAL A 45 -4.30 -33.92 -10.62
C VAL A 45 -5.28 -34.76 -9.81
N TYR A 46 -5.84 -34.15 -8.77
CA TYR A 46 -6.73 -34.79 -7.79
C TYR A 46 -8.19 -34.39 -7.99
N SER A 47 -8.42 -33.17 -8.48
CA SER A 47 -9.73 -32.58 -8.63
C SER A 47 -9.83 -31.73 -9.90
N ILE A 48 -11.04 -31.30 -10.17
CA ILE A 48 -11.37 -30.37 -11.25
C ILE A 48 -12.46 -29.45 -10.75
N ASP A 49 -12.33 -28.17 -11.07
CA ASP A 49 -13.36 -27.19 -10.79
C ASP A 49 -14.68 -27.56 -11.48
N ILE A 50 -15.80 -27.45 -10.74
CA ILE A 50 -17.10 -27.93 -11.20
C ILE A 50 -17.59 -27.23 -12.48
N ASP A 51 -17.29 -25.95 -12.68
CA ASP A 51 -17.70 -25.23 -13.88
C ASP A 51 -16.83 -25.57 -15.09
N VAL A 52 -15.57 -25.92 -14.85
CA VAL A 52 -14.66 -26.45 -15.87
C VAL A 52 -15.09 -27.86 -16.28
N LEU A 53 -15.43 -28.71 -15.31
CA LEU A 53 -15.92 -30.08 -15.58
C LEU A 53 -17.18 -30.07 -16.45
N LYS A 54 -18.12 -29.15 -16.21
CA LYS A 54 -19.34 -29.02 -17.03
C LYS A 54 -19.03 -28.67 -18.49
N LYS A 55 -18.00 -27.84 -18.75
CA LYS A 55 -17.64 -27.36 -20.10
C LYS A 55 -16.67 -28.28 -20.82
N MET A 56 -15.85 -29.03 -20.09
CA MET A 56 -14.77 -29.86 -20.62
C MET A 56 -15.20 -30.78 -21.77
N PRO A 57 -16.30 -31.56 -21.70
CA PRO A 57 -16.66 -32.49 -22.77
C PRO A 57 -16.83 -31.80 -24.14
N GLN A 58 -17.36 -30.58 -24.15
CA GLN A 58 -17.57 -29.81 -25.36
C GLN A 58 -16.25 -29.30 -25.93
N VAL A 59 -15.37 -28.77 -25.07
CA VAL A 59 -14.03 -28.26 -25.44
C VAL A 59 -13.18 -29.38 -26.05
N LEU A 60 -13.18 -30.57 -25.44
CA LEU A 60 -12.43 -31.73 -25.94
C LEU A 60 -12.85 -32.13 -27.35
N ARG A 61 -14.17 -32.20 -27.60
CA ARG A 61 -14.72 -32.65 -28.89
C ARG A 61 -14.51 -31.61 -29.99
N ARG A 62 -14.72 -30.32 -29.70
CA ARG A 62 -14.57 -29.22 -30.66
C ARG A 62 -13.12 -29.04 -31.13
N SER A 63 -12.18 -29.21 -30.22
CA SER A 63 -10.75 -29.05 -30.51
C SER A 63 -10.12 -30.25 -31.25
N GLY A 64 -10.89 -31.30 -31.52
CA GLY A 64 -10.35 -32.56 -32.03
C GLY A 64 -9.37 -33.20 -31.03
N TRP A 65 -9.72 -33.14 -29.75
CA TRP A 65 -8.97 -33.74 -28.64
C TRP A 65 -7.57 -33.16 -28.39
N ARG A 66 -7.31 -31.94 -28.88
CA ARG A 66 -6.08 -31.18 -28.63
C ARG A 66 -6.40 -29.94 -27.80
N VAL A 67 -6.05 -29.98 -26.52
CA VAL A 67 -6.49 -28.98 -25.54
C VAL A 67 -5.34 -28.49 -24.69
N THR A 68 -5.48 -27.27 -24.19
CA THR A 68 -4.65 -26.77 -23.10
C THR A 68 -5.39 -26.95 -21.79
N VAL A 69 -4.72 -27.54 -20.80
CA VAL A 69 -5.23 -27.74 -19.44
C VAL A 69 -4.44 -26.87 -18.49
N THR A 70 -5.13 -26.04 -17.72
CA THR A 70 -4.54 -25.20 -16.68
C THR A 70 -4.73 -25.88 -15.33
N VAL A 71 -3.64 -26.08 -14.60
CA VAL A 71 -3.60 -26.75 -13.30
C VAL A 71 -3.10 -25.77 -12.25
N ARG A 72 -3.80 -25.69 -11.11
CA ARG A 72 -3.38 -24.99 -9.90
C ARG A 72 -3.32 -26.01 -8.76
N GLU A 73 -2.15 -26.25 -8.19
CA GLU A 73 -1.96 -27.12 -7.02
C GLU A 73 -2.65 -28.51 -7.10
N GLY A 74 -2.72 -29.10 -8.30
CA GLY A 74 -3.36 -30.40 -8.52
C GLY A 74 -4.87 -30.35 -8.81
N GLU A 75 -5.48 -29.16 -8.89
CA GLU A 75 -6.83 -28.96 -9.44
C GLU A 75 -6.75 -28.47 -10.89
N ILE A 76 -7.58 -29.02 -11.79
CA ILE A 76 -7.80 -28.43 -13.11
C ILE A 76 -8.76 -27.23 -12.99
N ILE A 77 -8.28 -26.03 -13.31
CA ILE A 77 -9.05 -24.77 -13.19
C ILE A 77 -9.48 -24.14 -14.51
N LEU A 78 -8.96 -24.63 -15.65
CA LEU A 78 -9.38 -24.19 -16.99
C LEU A 78 -9.03 -25.24 -18.05
N THR A 79 -9.89 -25.38 -19.06
CA THR A 79 -9.65 -26.17 -20.27
C THR A 79 -9.95 -25.34 -21.50
N GLU A 80 -9.01 -25.27 -22.44
CA GLU A 80 -9.08 -24.42 -23.63
C GLU A 80 -8.86 -25.21 -24.91
N GLU A 81 -9.47 -24.75 -26.01
CA GLU A 81 -9.30 -25.36 -27.34
C GLU A 81 -7.93 -24.96 -27.93
N GLY A 82 -7.16 -25.95 -28.40
CA GLY A 82 -5.85 -25.72 -29.01
C GLY A 82 -4.74 -25.39 -28.00
N ASP A 83 -3.64 -24.85 -28.51
CA ASP A 83 -2.47 -24.47 -27.71
C ASP A 83 -2.61 -23.02 -27.21
N LYS A 84 -2.70 -22.87 -25.89
CA LYS A 84 -2.81 -21.60 -25.15
C LYS A 84 -1.77 -21.51 -24.04
N THR A 85 -0.68 -22.29 -24.15
CA THR A 85 0.35 -22.39 -23.13
C THR A 85 1.18 -21.10 -22.97
N SER A 86 1.14 -20.20 -23.94
CA SER A 86 1.88 -18.93 -23.91
C SER A 86 1.13 -17.75 -23.27
N ARG A 87 -0.13 -17.94 -22.86
CA ARG A 87 -0.96 -16.85 -22.31
C ARG A 87 -1.55 -17.24 -20.97
N ALA A 88 -1.06 -16.60 -19.91
CA ALA A 88 -1.60 -16.73 -18.56
C ALA A 88 -1.39 -15.41 -17.84
N TYR A 89 -2.48 -14.77 -17.41
CA TYR A 89 -2.41 -13.49 -16.74
C TYR A 89 -2.96 -13.59 -15.32
N GLY A 90 -2.53 -12.67 -14.47
CA GLY A 90 -3.06 -12.48 -13.14
C GLY A 90 -3.17 -11.00 -12.80
N ILE A 91 -3.90 -10.72 -11.73
CA ILE A 91 -4.07 -9.36 -11.20
C ILE A 91 -3.47 -9.31 -9.80
N ALA A 92 -2.57 -8.36 -9.55
CA ALA A 92 -2.15 -8.01 -8.20
C ALA A 92 -2.85 -6.73 -7.77
N VAL A 93 -3.50 -6.76 -6.61
CA VAL A 93 -4.28 -5.66 -6.05
C VAL A 93 -3.68 -5.22 -4.72
N ASP A 94 -3.36 -3.94 -4.60
CA ASP A 94 -3.12 -3.27 -3.34
C ASP A 94 -4.36 -2.44 -2.98
N LEU A 95 -5.12 -2.93 -2.00
CA LEU A 95 -6.36 -2.34 -1.52
C LEU A 95 -6.05 -1.44 -0.32
N GLY A 96 -5.62 -0.21 -0.61
CA GLY A 96 -5.47 0.83 0.40
C GLY A 96 -6.80 1.47 0.79
N THR A 97 -6.82 2.11 1.96
CA THR A 97 -8.00 2.85 2.46
C THR A 97 -8.41 3.94 1.47
N THR A 98 -7.45 4.68 0.91
CA THR A 98 -7.72 5.82 0.02
C THR A 98 -7.71 5.45 -1.47
N LYS A 99 -6.82 4.55 -1.87
CA LYS A 99 -6.54 4.21 -3.26
C LYS A 99 -6.44 2.70 -3.43
N ILE A 100 -6.90 2.22 -4.58
CA ILE A 100 -6.69 0.85 -5.03
C ILE A 100 -5.71 0.88 -6.19
N ALA A 101 -4.62 0.12 -6.09
CA ALA A 101 -3.66 -0.06 -7.16
C ALA A 101 -3.78 -1.47 -7.75
N PHE A 102 -3.72 -1.55 -9.08
CA PHE A 102 -3.85 -2.77 -9.85
C PHE A 102 -2.62 -2.94 -10.74
N LEU A 103 -2.10 -4.16 -10.79
CA LEU A 103 -1.13 -4.60 -11.78
C LEU A 103 -1.70 -5.79 -12.54
N LEU A 104 -1.81 -5.68 -13.87
CA LEU A 104 -2.04 -6.81 -14.76
C LEU A 104 -0.68 -7.40 -15.13
N VAL A 105 -0.49 -8.68 -14.81
CA VAL A 105 0.82 -9.34 -14.84
C VAL A 105 0.74 -10.58 -15.72
N ASP A 106 1.74 -10.79 -16.56
CA ASP A 106 1.96 -12.08 -17.23
C ASP A 106 2.57 -13.06 -16.22
N LEU A 107 1.88 -14.17 -15.95
CA LEU A 107 2.27 -15.12 -14.91
C LEU A 107 3.56 -15.89 -15.25
N PHE A 108 3.92 -16.01 -16.52
CA PHE A 108 5.08 -16.80 -16.96
C PHE A 108 6.34 -15.97 -17.15
N THR A 109 6.20 -14.66 -17.44
CA THR A 109 7.35 -13.75 -17.51
C THR A 109 7.51 -12.90 -16.25
N GLY A 110 6.43 -12.72 -15.49
CA GLY A 110 6.37 -11.77 -14.38
C GLY A 110 6.34 -10.31 -14.83
N GLU A 111 6.15 -10.02 -16.11
CA GLU A 111 6.13 -8.64 -16.61
C GLU A 111 4.82 -7.93 -16.27
N ASN A 112 4.92 -6.63 -15.96
CA ASN A 112 3.75 -5.77 -15.76
C ASN A 112 3.22 -5.37 -17.12
N ILE A 113 2.11 -5.98 -17.54
CA ILE A 113 1.44 -5.69 -18.81
C ILE A 113 0.63 -4.40 -18.71
N GLY A 114 -0.02 -4.17 -17.57
CA GLY A 114 -0.83 -2.97 -17.34
C GLY A 114 -0.81 -2.55 -15.87
N LYS A 115 -1.09 -1.27 -15.62
CA LYS A 115 -1.24 -0.73 -14.26
C LYS A 115 -2.38 0.27 -14.19
N LYS A 116 -3.14 0.25 -13.10
CA LYS A 116 -4.23 1.20 -12.87
C LYS A 116 -4.28 1.62 -11.40
N GLY A 117 -4.65 2.87 -11.16
CA GLY A 117 -4.88 3.38 -9.81
C GLY A 117 -6.21 4.12 -9.76
N VAL A 118 -7.07 3.77 -8.82
CA VAL A 118 -8.39 4.38 -8.65
C VAL A 118 -8.61 4.77 -7.20
N MET A 119 -9.52 5.71 -6.95
CA MET A 119 -9.94 6.01 -5.58
C MET A 119 -10.72 4.83 -5.02
N ASN A 120 -10.49 4.50 -3.75
CA ASN A 120 -11.28 3.47 -3.09
C ASN A 120 -12.72 3.98 -2.90
N PRO A 121 -13.73 3.36 -3.54
CA PRO A 121 -15.12 3.83 -3.50
C PRO A 121 -15.72 3.77 -2.11
N GLN A 122 -15.11 3.03 -1.19
CA GLN A 122 -15.51 2.96 0.21
C GLN A 122 -15.43 4.31 0.94
N ILE A 123 -14.72 5.30 0.36
CA ILE A 123 -14.64 6.66 0.91
C ILE A 123 -16.03 7.29 1.13
N SER A 124 -17.05 6.89 0.36
CA SER A 124 -18.43 7.38 0.56
C SER A 124 -19.08 6.93 1.87
N PHE A 125 -18.51 5.95 2.56
CA PHE A 125 -19.01 5.39 3.83
C PHE A 125 -18.12 5.73 5.03
N GLY A 126 -16.93 6.28 4.79
CA GLY A 126 -15.97 6.65 5.82
C GLY A 126 -14.63 7.05 5.22
N GLU A 127 -14.07 8.14 5.75
CA GLU A 127 -12.77 8.68 5.30
C GLU A 127 -11.60 7.79 5.76
N ASP A 128 -11.75 7.09 6.89
CA ASP A 128 -10.71 6.27 7.51
C ASP A 128 -11.17 4.83 7.80
N VAL A 129 -10.27 4.02 8.33
CA VAL A 129 -10.54 2.61 8.68
C VAL A 129 -11.63 2.48 9.74
N MET A 130 -11.59 3.30 10.79
CA MET A 130 -12.49 3.17 11.94
C MET A 130 -13.92 3.57 11.60
N SER A 131 -14.10 4.65 10.84
CA SER A 131 -15.40 5.10 10.34
C SER A 131 -16.05 4.05 9.44
N ARG A 132 -15.27 3.37 8.59
CA ARG A 132 -15.77 2.25 7.76
C ARG A 132 -16.15 1.03 8.58
N ILE A 133 -15.32 0.65 9.56
CA ILE A 133 -15.64 -0.45 10.47
C ILE A 133 -16.93 -0.13 11.24
N ASN A 134 -17.05 1.09 11.78
CA ASN A 134 -18.25 1.54 12.48
C ASN A 134 -19.50 1.49 11.60
N PHE A 135 -19.40 1.90 10.33
CA PHE A 135 -20.50 1.78 9.37
C PHE A 135 -20.88 0.31 9.13
N ALA A 136 -19.90 -0.56 8.84
CA ALA A 136 -20.12 -1.98 8.62
C ALA A 136 -20.66 -2.72 9.86
N MET A 137 -20.39 -2.21 11.07
CA MET A 137 -20.87 -2.78 12.34
C MET A 137 -22.33 -2.48 12.67
N GLN A 138 -22.95 -1.52 11.99
CA GLN A 138 -24.34 -1.12 12.25
C GLN A 138 -25.31 -2.26 11.93
N ASP A 139 -25.12 -2.94 10.79
CA ASP A 139 -25.87 -4.11 10.36
C ASP A 139 -25.14 -4.88 9.24
N GLU A 140 -25.57 -6.12 8.96
CA GLU A 140 -24.98 -6.98 7.93
C GLU A 140 -25.16 -6.43 6.50
N GLU A 141 -26.22 -5.63 6.26
CA GLU A 141 -26.48 -5.03 4.95
C GLU A 141 -25.41 -3.98 4.61
N ASN A 142 -24.99 -3.18 5.60
CA ASN A 142 -23.93 -2.19 5.44
C ASN A 142 -22.56 -2.84 5.21
N ALA A 143 -22.26 -3.95 5.89
CA ALA A 143 -21.08 -4.75 5.58
C ALA A 143 -21.11 -5.29 4.14
N GLY A 144 -22.26 -5.81 3.70
CA GLY A 144 -22.46 -6.28 2.32
C GLY A 144 -22.31 -5.16 1.28
N LYS A 145 -22.83 -3.95 1.54
CA LYS A 145 -22.61 -2.76 0.69
C LYS A 145 -21.12 -2.43 0.59
N MET A 146 -20.41 -2.44 1.71
CA MET A 146 -18.98 -2.11 1.76
C MET A 146 -18.12 -3.07 0.95
N GLN A 147 -18.43 -4.36 0.99
CA GLN A 147 -17.80 -5.37 0.15
C GLN A 147 -18.15 -5.12 -1.32
N LYS A 148 -19.45 -4.99 -1.62
CA LYS A 148 -19.96 -4.89 -2.99
C LYS A 148 -19.34 -3.72 -3.76
N VAL A 149 -19.24 -2.53 -3.16
CA VAL A 149 -18.67 -1.37 -3.88
C VAL A 149 -17.20 -1.59 -4.27
N VAL A 150 -16.43 -2.33 -3.45
CA VAL A 150 -15.04 -2.67 -3.77
C VAL A 150 -14.97 -3.72 -4.86
N ILE A 151 -15.76 -4.79 -4.76
CA ILE A 151 -15.83 -5.83 -5.79
C ILE A 151 -16.23 -5.24 -7.14
N ASP A 152 -17.27 -4.39 -7.17
CA ASP A 152 -17.73 -3.72 -8.40
C ASP A 152 -16.62 -2.85 -9.01
N GLN A 153 -15.88 -2.09 -8.18
CA GLN A 153 -14.77 -1.27 -8.66
C GLN A 153 -13.57 -2.11 -9.13
N ILE A 154 -13.28 -3.23 -8.47
CA ILE A 154 -12.22 -4.16 -8.90
C ILE A 154 -12.60 -4.77 -10.25
N ASN A 155 -13.82 -5.28 -10.42
CA ASN A 155 -14.31 -5.82 -11.68
C ASN A 155 -14.21 -4.80 -12.82
N LYS A 156 -14.67 -3.57 -12.58
CA LYS A 156 -14.55 -2.48 -13.56
C LYS A 156 -13.09 -2.22 -13.95
N SER A 157 -12.19 -2.17 -12.96
CA SER A 157 -10.77 -1.89 -13.21
C SER A 157 -10.09 -3.03 -13.95
N ILE A 158 -10.46 -4.28 -13.66
CA ILE A 158 -10.00 -5.47 -14.38
C ILE A 158 -10.49 -5.45 -15.83
N GLU A 159 -11.77 -5.16 -16.07
CA GLU A 159 -12.34 -5.07 -17.42
C GLU A 159 -11.62 -4.00 -18.26
N GLU A 160 -11.43 -2.80 -17.71
CA GLU A 160 -10.72 -1.73 -18.39
C GLU A 160 -9.27 -2.12 -18.70
N LEU A 161 -8.54 -2.70 -17.73
CA LEU A 161 -7.17 -3.19 -17.95
C LEU A 161 -7.12 -4.30 -19.01
N ALA A 162 -8.07 -5.22 -19.00
CA ALA A 162 -8.15 -6.33 -19.95
C ALA A 162 -8.38 -5.82 -21.38
N ILE A 163 -9.29 -4.86 -21.56
CA ILE A 163 -9.55 -4.20 -22.84
C ILE A 163 -8.32 -3.44 -23.33
N GLU A 164 -7.72 -2.61 -22.47
CA GLU A 164 -6.54 -1.79 -22.80
C GLU A 164 -5.35 -2.64 -23.27
N ASN A 165 -5.25 -3.90 -22.80
CA ASN A 165 -4.12 -4.79 -23.06
C ASN A 165 -4.46 -6.01 -23.93
N ASN A 166 -5.66 -6.07 -24.52
CA ASN A 166 -6.12 -7.18 -25.37
C ASN A 166 -5.99 -8.56 -24.69
N VAL A 167 -6.39 -8.63 -23.42
CA VAL A 167 -6.46 -9.84 -22.60
C VAL A 167 -7.92 -10.22 -22.40
N ALA A 168 -8.28 -11.49 -22.62
CA ALA A 168 -9.62 -11.96 -22.29
C ALA A 168 -9.75 -12.19 -20.77
N LEU A 169 -10.92 -11.92 -20.20
CA LEU A 169 -11.16 -12.11 -18.75
C LEU A 169 -10.94 -13.57 -18.32
N GLU A 170 -11.22 -14.52 -19.21
CA GLU A 170 -10.97 -15.95 -19.01
C GLU A 170 -9.48 -16.32 -18.97
N GLU A 171 -8.60 -15.47 -19.50
CA GLU A 171 -7.14 -15.63 -19.45
C GLU A 171 -6.54 -15.05 -18.16
N ILE A 172 -7.34 -14.39 -17.30
CA ILE A 172 -6.94 -13.97 -15.96
C ILE A 172 -7.27 -15.12 -14.98
N LEU A 173 -6.22 -15.80 -14.53
CA LEU A 173 -6.31 -17.10 -13.87
C LEU A 173 -6.14 -17.02 -12.36
N GLU A 174 -5.62 -15.91 -11.84
CA GLU A 174 -5.47 -15.67 -10.41
C GLU A 174 -5.47 -14.18 -10.07
N LEU A 175 -5.97 -13.88 -8.89
CA LEU A 175 -5.89 -12.56 -8.27
C LEU A 175 -5.14 -12.68 -6.95
N THR A 176 -4.23 -11.77 -6.68
CA THR A 176 -3.66 -11.57 -5.34
C THR A 176 -4.12 -10.24 -4.78
N LEU A 177 -4.43 -10.19 -3.49
CA LEU A 177 -4.81 -8.96 -2.82
C LEU A 177 -4.04 -8.78 -1.52
N VAL A 178 -3.52 -7.57 -1.35
CA VAL A 178 -2.91 -7.08 -0.11
C VAL A 178 -3.63 -5.82 0.35
N GLY A 179 -3.58 -5.55 1.64
CA GLY A 179 -4.18 -4.35 2.23
C GLY A 179 -4.16 -4.44 3.75
N ASN A 180 -4.44 -3.32 4.41
CA ASN A 180 -4.56 -3.31 5.85
C ASN A 180 -5.68 -4.28 6.29
N THR A 181 -5.63 -4.73 7.54
CA THR A 181 -6.51 -5.78 8.06
C THR A 181 -8.00 -5.48 7.89
N ALA A 182 -8.40 -4.21 8.01
CA ALA A 182 -9.79 -3.83 7.78
C ALA A 182 -10.20 -3.97 6.30
N MET A 183 -9.36 -3.50 5.38
CA MET A 183 -9.60 -3.65 3.94
C MET A 183 -9.65 -5.12 3.53
N HIS A 184 -8.76 -5.95 4.09
CA HIS A 184 -8.77 -7.41 3.92
C HIS A 184 -10.12 -8.03 4.34
N HIS A 185 -10.61 -7.70 5.54
CA HIS A 185 -11.88 -8.25 6.05
C HIS A 185 -13.09 -7.77 5.25
N LEU A 186 -13.15 -6.48 4.91
CA LEU A 186 -14.25 -5.91 4.14
C LEU A 186 -14.31 -6.49 2.71
N PHE A 187 -13.17 -6.73 2.07
CA PHE A 187 -13.13 -7.37 0.76
C PHE A 187 -13.65 -8.82 0.80
N LEU A 188 -13.27 -9.59 1.83
CA LEU A 188 -13.73 -10.96 2.01
C LEU A 188 -15.18 -11.07 2.53
N GLY A 189 -15.79 -9.95 2.94
CA GLY A 189 -17.11 -9.98 3.59
C GLY A 189 -17.08 -10.61 4.98
N LEU A 190 -15.93 -10.58 5.65
CA LEU A 190 -15.76 -11.12 6.99
C LEU A 190 -16.32 -10.16 8.05
N PRO A 191 -16.80 -10.68 9.20
CA PRO A 191 -17.13 -9.85 10.35
C PRO A 191 -15.95 -8.97 10.78
N SER A 192 -16.16 -7.65 10.86
CA SER A 192 -15.13 -6.67 11.20
C SER A 192 -15.33 -6.01 12.57
N ARG A 193 -16.38 -6.39 13.33
CA ARG A 193 -16.77 -5.75 14.60
C ARG A 193 -15.63 -5.66 15.61
N GLN A 194 -14.90 -6.75 15.76
CA GLN A 194 -13.75 -6.89 16.64
C GLN A 194 -12.54 -6.02 16.27
N LEU A 195 -12.44 -5.56 15.01
CA LEU A 195 -11.41 -4.60 14.60
C LEU A 195 -11.74 -3.18 15.07
N GLY A 196 -13.01 -2.88 15.35
CA GLY A 196 -13.48 -1.58 15.84
C GLY A 196 -13.47 -1.46 17.36
N LEU A 197 -13.22 -2.56 18.08
CA LEU A 197 -13.33 -2.64 19.53
C LEU A 197 -12.03 -3.18 20.10
N SER A 198 -11.48 -2.53 21.12
CA SER A 198 -10.34 -3.07 21.86
C SER A 198 -10.66 -4.49 22.34
N PRO A 199 -9.77 -5.48 22.10
CA PRO A 199 -8.36 -5.35 21.73
C PRO A 199 -8.03 -5.49 20.21
N PHE A 200 -8.94 -5.07 19.33
CA PHE A 200 -8.72 -4.90 17.88
C PHE A 200 -8.28 -6.19 17.15
N VAL A 201 -8.89 -7.32 17.49
CA VAL A 201 -8.38 -8.64 17.07
C VAL A 201 -8.82 -8.96 15.64
N ALA A 202 -7.89 -9.36 14.77
CA ALA A 202 -8.22 -9.90 13.44
C ALA A 202 -8.97 -11.23 13.54
N LEU A 203 -9.86 -11.53 12.60
CA LEU A 203 -10.59 -12.81 12.61
C LEU A 203 -9.66 -13.99 12.25
N THR A 204 -8.74 -13.76 11.32
CA THR A 204 -7.73 -14.71 10.89
C THR A 204 -6.43 -13.95 10.64
N ASP A 205 -5.32 -14.60 10.94
CA ASP A 205 -3.94 -14.20 10.60
C ASP A 205 -3.33 -15.16 9.55
N GLN A 206 -4.10 -16.14 9.07
CA GLN A 206 -3.68 -17.10 8.06
C GLN A 206 -3.95 -16.58 6.64
N PRO A 207 -3.23 -17.07 5.61
CA PRO A 207 -3.56 -16.75 4.23
C PRO A 207 -4.95 -17.27 3.88
N VAL A 208 -5.65 -16.58 2.98
CA VAL A 208 -7.00 -16.95 2.54
C VAL A 208 -7.01 -17.20 1.04
N GLU A 209 -7.49 -18.39 0.66
CA GLU A 209 -7.72 -18.76 -0.73
C GLU A 209 -9.19 -19.05 -0.98
N VAL A 210 -9.80 -18.30 -1.89
CA VAL A 210 -11.22 -18.48 -2.25
C VAL A 210 -11.39 -18.45 -3.75
N LYS A 211 -12.38 -19.15 -4.29
CA LYS A 211 -12.70 -19.03 -5.72
C LYS A 211 -13.12 -17.60 -6.00
N ALA A 212 -12.52 -16.98 -7.01
CA ALA A 212 -12.78 -15.58 -7.34
C ALA A 212 -14.27 -15.31 -7.63
N ARG A 213 -14.96 -16.29 -8.23
CA ARG A 213 -16.41 -16.22 -8.49
C ARG A 213 -17.26 -16.13 -7.22
N ASP A 214 -16.81 -16.69 -6.09
CA ASP A 214 -17.57 -16.70 -4.84
C ASP A 214 -17.51 -15.33 -4.15
N LEU A 215 -16.50 -14.52 -4.49
CA LEU A 215 -16.42 -13.09 -4.15
C LEU A 215 -17.18 -12.19 -5.12
N GLY A 216 -17.69 -12.73 -6.23
CA GLY A 216 -18.32 -11.95 -7.30
C GLY A 216 -17.35 -11.34 -8.31
N LEU A 217 -16.11 -11.85 -8.41
CA LEU A 217 -15.13 -11.39 -9.39
C LEU A 217 -15.37 -12.03 -10.77
N PHE A 218 -15.24 -11.22 -11.83
CA PHE A 218 -15.48 -11.61 -13.22
C PHE A 218 -14.18 -11.89 -13.98
N ILE A 219 -13.42 -12.86 -13.48
CA ILE A 219 -12.23 -13.43 -14.15
C ILE A 219 -12.50 -14.89 -14.52
N SER A 220 -11.47 -15.67 -14.86
CA SER A 220 -11.65 -17.09 -15.20
C SER A 220 -12.44 -17.84 -14.13
N ARG A 221 -13.40 -18.67 -14.56
CA ARG A 221 -14.39 -19.28 -13.65
C ARG A 221 -13.78 -20.17 -12.58
N GLY A 222 -12.64 -20.80 -12.87
CA GLY A 222 -11.89 -21.63 -11.91
C GLY A 222 -10.79 -20.87 -11.16
N ALA A 223 -10.62 -19.57 -11.41
CA ALA A 223 -9.59 -18.74 -10.78
C ALA A 223 -9.79 -18.60 -9.27
N TYR A 224 -8.67 -18.39 -8.58
CA TYR A 224 -8.63 -18.09 -7.16
C TYR A 224 -8.29 -16.63 -6.91
N ALA A 225 -8.78 -16.10 -5.78
CA ALA A 225 -8.23 -14.94 -5.11
C ALA A 225 -7.41 -15.44 -3.92
N TYR A 226 -6.11 -15.12 -3.91
CA TYR A 226 -5.20 -15.36 -2.80
C TYR A 226 -4.98 -14.05 -2.02
N LEU A 227 -5.19 -14.10 -0.72
CA LEU A 227 -4.91 -13.00 0.18
C LEU A 227 -3.79 -13.40 1.13
N MET A 228 -2.79 -12.54 1.20
CA MET A 228 -1.66 -12.72 2.10
C MET A 228 -2.10 -12.64 3.57
N PRO A 229 -1.38 -13.29 4.49
CA PRO A 229 -1.58 -13.19 5.93
C PRO A 229 -1.57 -11.74 6.42
N VAL A 230 -2.38 -11.46 7.44
CA VAL A 230 -2.30 -10.20 8.21
C VAL A 230 -1.49 -10.44 9.48
N ILE A 231 -0.84 -9.40 10.01
CA ILE A 231 0.04 -9.51 11.19
C ILE A 231 -0.73 -9.21 12.48
N ALA A 232 -1.61 -8.21 12.47
CA ALA A 232 -2.38 -7.79 13.63
C ALA A 232 -3.64 -6.99 13.21
N GLY A 233 -4.42 -6.50 14.18
CA GLY A 233 -5.60 -5.67 13.93
C GLY A 233 -5.38 -4.44 13.06
N PHE A 234 -4.24 -3.77 13.26
CA PHE A 234 -3.86 -2.55 12.53
C PHE A 234 -2.62 -2.74 11.63
N VAL A 235 -2.13 -3.97 11.49
CA VAL A 235 -0.99 -4.28 10.61
C VAL A 235 -1.41 -5.39 9.66
N GLY A 236 -1.72 -5.02 8.42
CA GLY A 236 -2.22 -5.94 7.43
C GLY A 236 -1.16 -6.53 6.52
N SER A 237 -1.64 -7.08 5.42
CA SER A 237 -0.82 -7.76 4.43
C SER A 237 -0.11 -6.80 3.46
N ASP A 238 -0.55 -5.54 3.38
CA ASP A 238 0.17 -4.46 2.70
C ASP A 238 1.55 -4.22 3.33
N HIS A 239 1.63 -4.13 4.66
CA HIS A 239 2.89 -4.02 5.39
C HIS A 239 3.77 -5.26 5.20
N LEU A 240 3.17 -6.45 5.24
CA LEU A 240 3.88 -7.71 4.96
C LEU A 240 4.44 -7.75 3.53
N ALA A 241 3.67 -7.29 2.55
CA ALA A 241 4.08 -7.19 1.16
C ALA A 241 5.23 -6.18 0.98
N MET A 242 5.21 -5.06 1.72
CA MET A 242 6.32 -4.10 1.76
C MET A 242 7.59 -4.71 2.34
N ILE A 243 7.49 -5.47 3.44
CA ILE A 243 8.62 -6.21 4.04
C ILE A 243 9.24 -7.17 3.03
N LEU A 244 8.41 -7.93 2.33
CA LEU A 244 8.83 -8.90 1.32
C LEU A 244 9.52 -8.21 0.13
N ALA A 245 8.87 -7.20 -0.45
CA ALA A 245 9.35 -6.51 -1.65
C ALA A 245 10.61 -5.67 -1.43
N SER A 246 10.87 -5.29 -0.18
CA SER A 246 12.02 -4.47 0.21
C SER A 246 13.20 -5.28 0.74
N ASP A 247 13.11 -6.62 0.68
CA ASP A 247 14.11 -7.56 1.24
C ASP A 247 14.48 -7.26 2.70
N ILE A 248 13.54 -6.75 3.51
CA ILE A 248 13.82 -6.35 4.89
C ILE A 248 14.14 -7.59 5.75
N SER A 249 13.40 -8.67 5.57
CA SER A 249 13.59 -9.92 6.33
C SER A 249 14.97 -10.54 6.10
N GLU A 250 15.45 -10.53 4.85
CA GLU A 250 16.75 -11.11 4.45
C GLU A 250 17.92 -10.14 4.56
N GLY A 251 17.65 -8.84 4.63
CA GLY A 251 18.68 -7.82 4.58
C GLY A 251 19.64 -7.89 5.76
N LYS A 252 20.93 -7.62 5.53
CA LYS A 252 21.95 -7.63 6.60
C LYS A 252 21.87 -6.34 7.44
N GLY A 253 22.10 -6.48 8.75
CA GLY A 253 22.12 -5.36 9.69
C GLY A 253 20.77 -5.05 10.32
N ASN A 254 20.67 -3.86 10.92
CA ASN A 254 19.47 -3.29 11.49
C ASN A 254 18.75 -2.46 10.42
N ILE A 255 17.55 -2.90 10.03
CA ILE A 255 16.78 -2.29 8.94
C ILE A 255 15.46 -1.79 9.48
N LEU A 256 15.19 -0.51 9.24
CA LEU A 256 13.92 0.13 9.56
C LEU A 256 13.11 0.29 8.27
N GLY A 257 11.94 -0.33 8.18
CA GLY A 257 10.97 -0.12 7.10
C GLY A 257 9.81 0.73 7.61
N ILE A 258 9.36 1.69 6.82
CA ILE A 258 8.28 2.62 7.15
C ILE A 258 7.38 2.72 5.93
N ASP A 259 6.11 2.35 6.04
CA ASP A 259 5.10 2.63 5.01
C ASP A 259 4.26 3.83 5.44
N ILE A 260 4.40 4.96 4.74
CA ILE A 260 3.71 6.20 5.11
C ILE A 260 2.41 6.32 4.32
N GLY A 261 1.29 6.16 5.03
CA GLY A 261 -0.04 6.50 4.57
C GLY A 261 -0.87 7.20 5.66
N THR A 262 -2.19 7.02 5.59
CA THR A 262 -3.13 7.53 6.61
C THR A 262 -2.82 6.95 7.99
N ASN A 263 -2.46 5.66 8.01
CA ASN A 263 -1.73 5.03 9.09
C ASN A 263 -0.28 4.87 8.63
N THR A 264 0.65 4.85 9.58
CA THR A 264 2.05 4.54 9.28
C THR A 264 2.46 3.27 9.99
N GLU A 265 2.70 2.21 9.22
CA GLU A 265 3.23 0.95 9.68
C GLU A 265 4.76 0.98 9.63
N ILE A 266 5.39 0.52 10.72
CA ILE A 266 6.84 0.56 10.88
C ILE A 266 7.31 -0.82 11.30
N VAL A 267 8.36 -1.32 10.64
CA VAL A 267 9.05 -2.56 10.97
C VAL A 267 10.49 -2.26 11.34
N LEU A 268 10.98 -2.85 12.43
CA LEU A 268 12.39 -2.91 12.75
C LEU A 268 12.85 -4.37 12.70
N LYS A 269 13.75 -4.66 11.76
CA LYS A 269 14.45 -5.93 11.65
C LYS A 269 15.83 -5.80 12.27
N THR A 270 16.16 -6.69 13.22
CA THR A 270 17.48 -6.79 13.85
C THR A 270 17.95 -8.24 13.86
N LYS A 271 19.10 -8.52 14.51
CA LYS A 271 19.53 -9.90 14.80
C LYS A 271 18.62 -10.61 15.83
N LYS A 272 17.88 -9.86 16.65
CA LYS A 272 17.00 -10.42 17.70
C LYS A 272 15.64 -10.86 17.15
N GLY A 273 15.22 -10.31 16.01
CA GLY A 273 13.91 -10.58 15.41
C GLY A 273 13.39 -9.39 14.61
N MET A 274 12.14 -9.52 14.17
CA MET A 274 11.37 -8.47 13.49
C MET A 274 10.19 -8.03 14.36
N TYR A 275 10.06 -6.72 14.53
CA TYR A 275 8.99 -6.12 15.33
C TYR A 275 8.29 -5.06 14.50
N SER A 276 6.96 -5.02 14.57
CA SER A 276 6.16 -4.04 13.85
C SER A 276 5.24 -3.28 14.79
N VAL A 277 4.97 -2.03 14.44
CA VAL A 277 3.95 -1.16 15.07
C VAL A 277 3.12 -0.51 13.97
N SER A 278 1.89 -0.13 14.27
CA SER A 278 1.11 0.82 13.46
C SER A 278 0.92 2.09 14.28
N THR A 279 1.07 3.24 13.64
CA THR A 279 0.92 4.55 14.26
C THR A 279 -0.19 5.33 13.57
N ALA A 280 -1.02 6.01 14.36
CA ALA A 280 -2.02 6.93 13.86
C ALA A 280 -1.34 8.27 13.48
N SER A 281 -0.59 8.28 12.38
CA SER A 281 0.03 9.51 11.84
C SER A 281 -1.00 10.47 11.29
N GLY A 282 -2.17 9.98 10.88
CA GLY A 282 -3.20 10.77 10.22
C GLY A 282 -2.81 11.15 8.79
N PRO A 283 -3.76 11.65 7.99
CA PRO A 283 -3.56 11.90 6.57
C PRO A 283 -2.94 13.28 6.27
N ALA A 284 -2.31 13.92 7.26
CA ALA A 284 -1.71 15.26 7.13
C ALA A 284 -0.67 15.32 5.99
N PHE A 285 0.15 14.28 5.89
CA PHE A 285 1.13 14.12 4.81
C PHE A 285 0.50 13.80 3.44
N GLU A 286 -0.77 13.40 3.39
CA GLU A 286 -1.53 13.26 2.14
C GLU A 286 -2.25 14.56 1.74
N GLY A 287 -2.09 15.62 2.53
CA GLY A 287 -2.74 16.92 2.35
C GLY A 287 -4.15 17.01 2.95
N ALA A 288 -4.65 15.99 3.65
CA ALA A 288 -5.93 16.08 4.34
C ALA A 288 -5.77 16.71 5.73
N HIS A 289 -6.85 17.30 6.27
CA HIS A 289 -6.87 18.10 7.51
C HIS A 289 -5.99 19.36 7.52
N ILE A 290 -5.35 19.68 6.40
CA ILE A 290 -4.61 20.92 6.16
C ILE A 290 -5.51 21.87 5.35
N ARG A 291 -5.64 23.14 5.77
CA ARG A 291 -6.64 24.09 5.22
C ARG A 291 -6.59 24.21 3.70
N TYR A 292 -5.39 24.37 3.15
CA TYR A 292 -5.14 24.41 1.70
C TYR A 292 -4.44 23.14 1.21
N GLY A 293 -4.46 22.07 2.01
CA GLY A 293 -3.87 20.82 1.64
C GLY A 293 -4.67 20.13 0.55
N MET A 294 -3.95 19.51 -0.37
CA MET A 294 -4.53 18.75 -1.46
C MET A 294 -3.59 17.62 -1.87
N ARG A 295 -4.09 16.67 -2.65
CA ARG A 295 -3.25 15.63 -3.23
C ARG A 295 -2.33 16.22 -4.31
N ALA A 296 -1.27 15.49 -4.64
CA ALA A 296 -0.40 15.80 -5.76
C ALA A 296 -1.22 15.80 -7.08
N ALA A 297 -1.49 16.98 -7.60
CA ALA A 297 -2.25 17.25 -8.82
C ALA A 297 -1.79 18.61 -9.39
N PRO A 298 -2.07 18.90 -10.69
CA PRO A 298 -1.67 20.17 -11.29
C PRO A 298 -2.08 21.39 -10.45
N GLY A 299 -1.13 22.28 -10.17
CA GLY A 299 -1.31 23.47 -9.32
C GLY A 299 -1.10 23.23 -7.82
N ALA A 300 -0.85 22.01 -7.36
CA ALA A 300 -0.42 21.76 -5.99
C ALA A 300 1.06 22.17 -5.82
N ILE A 301 1.35 22.95 -4.77
CA ILE A 301 2.72 23.29 -4.37
C ILE A 301 3.42 22.03 -3.86
N GLU A 302 4.52 21.64 -4.50
CA GLU A 302 5.29 20.42 -4.17
C GLU A 302 6.68 20.70 -3.59
N ARG A 303 7.21 21.92 -3.78
CA ARG A 303 8.46 22.40 -3.18
C ARG A 303 8.30 23.80 -2.64
N VAL A 304 8.94 24.06 -1.50
CA VAL A 304 8.97 25.37 -0.85
C VAL A 304 10.38 25.67 -0.36
N VAL A 305 10.90 26.85 -0.69
CA VAL A 305 12.16 27.39 -0.14
C VAL A 305 11.89 28.80 0.33
N ILE A 306 12.15 29.10 1.61
CA ILE A 306 11.89 30.43 2.16
C ILE A 306 13.21 31.16 2.32
N ASP A 307 13.29 32.38 1.79
CA ASP A 307 14.41 33.27 2.05
C ASP A 307 14.30 33.83 3.48
N PRO A 308 15.30 33.58 4.37
CA PRO A 308 15.20 33.96 5.78
C PRO A 308 15.33 35.47 6.03
N GLU A 309 15.81 36.24 5.06
CA GLU A 309 15.97 37.70 5.19
C GLU A 309 14.74 38.44 4.69
N THR A 310 14.22 38.03 3.52
CA THR A 310 13.09 38.70 2.86
C THR A 310 11.73 38.10 3.20
N CYS A 311 11.72 36.89 3.77
CA CYS A 311 10.53 36.05 3.99
C CYS A 311 9.82 35.58 2.71
N ILE A 312 10.32 35.93 1.52
CA ILE A 312 9.62 35.61 0.27
C ILE A 312 9.81 34.12 -0.05
N PRO A 313 8.72 33.35 -0.21
CA PRO A 313 8.81 31.94 -0.60
C PRO A 313 9.12 31.80 -2.09
N ARG A 314 9.96 30.83 -2.44
CA ARG A 314 10.05 30.27 -3.79
C ARG A 314 9.34 28.93 -3.80
N ILE A 315 8.40 28.76 -4.72
CA ILE A 315 7.58 27.57 -4.83
C ILE A 315 7.75 26.89 -6.19
N GLN A 316 7.55 25.58 -6.20
CA GLN A 316 7.33 24.81 -7.42
C GLN A 316 5.95 24.14 -7.32
N THR A 317 5.18 24.20 -8.40
CA THR A 317 3.88 23.53 -8.50
C THR A 317 3.91 22.41 -9.53
N ILE A 318 3.09 21.39 -9.30
CA ILE A 318 2.94 20.30 -10.27
C ILE A 318 2.36 20.86 -11.57
N GLY A 319 3.04 20.61 -12.68
CA GLY A 319 2.62 21.04 -14.02
C GLY A 319 2.75 22.54 -14.27
N ASP A 320 3.53 23.26 -13.46
CA ASP A 320 3.82 24.70 -13.61
C ASP A 320 2.55 25.55 -13.73
N LYS A 321 1.53 25.22 -12.94
CA LYS A 321 0.25 25.94 -12.88
C LYS A 321 0.22 26.90 -11.69
N LYS A 322 -0.70 27.88 -11.73
CA LYS A 322 -0.96 28.76 -10.59
C LYS A 322 -1.27 27.91 -9.34
N PRO A 323 -0.70 28.24 -8.16
CA PRO A 323 -0.96 27.49 -6.95
C PRO A 323 -2.44 27.54 -6.56
N VAL A 324 -3.02 26.38 -6.29
CA VAL A 324 -4.41 26.24 -5.79
C VAL A 324 -4.47 25.50 -4.45
N GLY A 325 -3.34 24.99 -3.98
CA GLY A 325 -3.17 24.31 -2.70
C GLY A 325 -1.76 23.78 -2.55
N ILE A 326 -1.52 22.99 -1.51
CA ILE A 326 -0.22 22.43 -1.16
C ILE A 326 -0.33 20.91 -1.00
N CYS A 327 0.58 20.16 -1.62
CA CYS A 327 0.63 18.71 -1.43
C CYS A 327 1.54 18.34 -0.26
N GLY A 328 1.53 17.06 0.12
CA GLY A 328 2.32 16.56 1.24
C GLY A 328 3.79 17.00 1.24
N SER A 329 4.50 16.82 0.11
CA SER A 329 5.92 17.17 0.02
C SER A 329 6.12 18.68 0.20
N GLY A 330 5.22 19.49 -0.37
CA GLY A 330 5.19 20.93 -0.16
C GLY A 330 4.98 21.29 1.31
N ILE A 331 4.03 20.64 2.01
CA ILE A 331 3.75 20.93 3.42
C ILE A 331 4.98 20.63 4.29
N LEU A 332 5.63 19.48 4.05
CA LEU A 332 6.84 19.09 4.76
C LEU A 332 7.98 20.10 4.52
N ASP A 333 8.21 20.47 3.26
CA ASP A 333 9.19 21.48 2.86
C ASP A 333 8.88 22.82 3.57
N ALA A 334 7.63 23.27 3.53
CA ALA A 334 7.24 24.54 4.12
C ALA A 334 7.46 24.57 5.64
N VAL A 335 7.06 23.52 6.38
CA VAL A 335 7.31 23.45 7.83
C VAL A 335 8.81 23.44 8.14
N ALA A 336 9.61 22.68 7.38
CA ALA A 336 11.06 22.66 7.54
C ALA A 336 11.68 24.04 7.27
N GLN A 337 11.23 24.76 6.23
CA GLN A 337 11.72 26.10 5.92
C GLN A 337 11.28 27.15 6.95
N LEU A 338 10.05 27.07 7.46
CA LEU A 338 9.56 27.97 8.52
C LEU A 338 10.38 27.80 9.81
N LEU A 339 10.77 26.57 10.16
CA LEU A 339 11.69 26.29 11.27
C LEU A 339 13.08 26.89 11.00
N LYS A 340 13.65 26.64 9.82
CA LYS A 340 14.98 27.14 9.44
C LYS A 340 15.04 28.67 9.46
N ALA A 341 13.99 29.33 8.98
CA ALA A 341 13.87 30.79 8.97
C ALA A 341 13.46 31.38 10.34
N LYS A 342 13.27 30.55 11.37
CA LYS A 342 12.81 30.96 12.72
C LYS A 342 11.45 31.71 12.71
N ILE A 343 10.64 31.48 11.68
CA ILE A 343 9.27 31.98 11.60
C ILE A 343 8.37 31.18 12.55
N ILE A 344 8.71 29.92 12.79
CA ILE A 344 8.16 29.10 13.88
C ILE A 344 9.28 28.63 14.81
N ASN A 345 8.94 28.42 16.09
CA ASN A 345 9.87 27.88 17.09
C ASN A 345 9.79 26.34 17.20
N SER A 346 10.59 25.76 18.10
CA SER A 346 10.61 24.31 18.37
C SER A 346 9.28 23.72 18.87
N ARG A 347 8.36 24.56 19.36
CA ARG A 347 6.99 24.14 19.72
C ARG A 347 6.01 24.23 18.56
N GLY A 348 6.46 24.61 17.36
CA GLY A 348 5.63 24.84 16.19
C GLY A 348 4.86 26.16 16.22
N LYS A 349 5.15 27.07 17.16
CA LYS A 349 4.43 28.34 17.28
C LYS A 349 5.03 29.40 16.38
N PHE A 350 4.18 30.09 15.64
CA PHE A 350 4.55 31.31 14.92
C PHE A 350 5.23 32.33 15.83
N GLN A 351 6.24 33.01 15.29
CA GLN A 351 6.98 34.11 15.93
C GLN A 351 6.52 35.44 15.29
N PRO A 352 5.61 36.20 15.94
CA PRO A 352 5.14 37.48 15.42
C PRO A 352 6.27 38.47 15.11
N ASP A 353 7.32 38.45 15.92
CA ASP A 353 8.50 39.30 15.78
C ASP A 353 9.35 38.98 14.54
N SER A 354 9.02 37.92 13.79
CA SER A 354 9.69 37.60 12.51
C SER A 354 9.37 38.61 11.41
N GLY A 355 8.25 39.33 11.50
CA GLY A 355 7.78 40.24 10.43
C GLY A 355 7.30 39.54 9.15
N CYS A 356 7.41 38.22 9.06
CA CYS A 356 7.09 37.42 7.87
C CYS A 356 5.62 37.00 7.77
N LEU A 357 4.80 37.27 8.79
CA LEU A 357 3.46 36.71 8.93
C LEU A 357 2.39 37.67 8.42
N CYS A 358 1.29 37.10 7.91
CA CYS A 358 0.05 37.84 7.75
C CYS A 358 -0.96 37.44 8.84
N ILE A 359 -1.98 38.27 9.00
CA ILE A 359 -3.09 38.03 9.91
C ILE A 359 -4.34 37.82 9.06
N ASP A 360 -5.09 36.75 9.34
CA ASP A 360 -6.38 36.49 8.70
C ASP A 360 -7.49 37.41 9.23
N ASP A 361 -8.65 37.33 8.60
CA ASP A 361 -9.88 38.05 8.95
C ASP A 361 -10.38 37.77 10.38
N LYS A 362 -9.89 36.72 11.04
CA LYS A 362 -10.21 36.35 12.43
C LYS A 362 -9.11 36.72 13.42
N GLY A 363 -8.03 37.37 12.97
CA GLY A 363 -6.92 37.77 13.82
C GLY A 363 -5.87 36.67 14.06
N ALA A 364 -5.90 35.56 13.31
CA ALA A 364 -4.94 34.47 13.44
C ALA A 364 -3.75 34.63 12.48
N TYR A 365 -2.55 34.28 12.96
CA TYR A 365 -1.34 34.29 12.14
C TYR A 365 -1.34 33.15 11.11
N GLN A 366 -0.88 33.47 9.91
CA GLN A 366 -0.60 32.51 8.85
C GLN A 366 0.57 32.99 7.97
N PHE A 367 1.17 32.07 7.23
CA PHE A 367 2.25 32.36 6.28
C PHE A 367 1.76 32.10 4.85
N LEU A 368 1.88 33.11 3.98
CA LEU A 368 1.50 33.01 2.57
C LEU A 368 2.57 32.26 1.79
N LEU A 369 2.15 31.34 0.92
CA LEU A 369 3.08 30.53 0.14
C LEU A 369 3.25 31.01 -1.31
N ASP A 370 2.27 31.74 -1.85
CA ASP A 370 2.38 32.30 -3.19
C ASP A 370 3.27 33.56 -3.17
N PRO A 371 4.41 33.59 -3.89
CA PRO A 371 5.28 34.76 -3.95
C PRO A 371 4.59 36.00 -4.51
N ASP A 372 3.67 35.85 -5.47
CA ASP A 372 2.96 36.98 -6.09
C ASP A 372 2.04 37.68 -5.09
N ASP A 373 1.67 36.97 -4.02
CA ASP A 373 0.84 37.46 -2.95
C ASP A 373 1.64 38.12 -1.80
N HIS A 374 2.97 38.06 -1.86
CA HIS A 374 3.88 38.60 -0.85
C HIS A 374 4.37 40.00 -1.24
N THR A 375 4.10 41.00 -0.39
CA THR A 375 4.55 42.40 -0.56
C THR A 375 5.72 42.78 0.36
N GLY A 376 6.39 41.80 0.99
CA GLY A 376 7.36 42.02 2.08
C GLY A 376 6.74 41.88 3.48
N GLN A 377 7.35 42.53 4.50
CA GLN A 377 6.93 42.40 5.91
C GLN A 377 5.50 42.93 6.15
N LEU A 378 4.69 42.17 6.90
CA LEU A 378 3.28 42.41 7.26
C LEU A 378 2.32 42.60 6.07
N CYS A 379 2.00 41.51 5.37
CA CYS A 379 0.97 41.51 4.33
C CYS A 379 -0.46 41.46 4.92
N PRO A 380 -1.43 42.24 4.42
CA PRO A 380 -2.84 41.96 4.65
C PRO A 380 -3.25 40.71 3.86
N CYS A 381 -3.84 39.73 4.55
CA CYS A 381 -4.25 38.48 3.90
C CYS A 381 -5.62 38.63 3.23
N ALA A 382 -5.66 38.48 1.90
CA ALA A 382 -6.91 38.40 1.15
C ALA A 382 -7.44 36.96 1.15
N GLU A 383 -8.75 36.81 1.07
CA GLU A 383 -9.42 35.51 0.99
C GLU A 383 -8.99 34.75 -0.28
N GLY A 384 -8.78 33.44 -0.17
CA GLY A 384 -8.45 32.57 -1.33
C GLY A 384 -6.96 32.43 -1.68
N LYS A 385 -6.05 33.00 -0.89
CA LYS A 385 -4.59 32.82 -1.06
C LYS A 385 -4.10 31.54 -0.39
N VAL A 386 -3.19 30.80 -1.02
CA VAL A 386 -2.63 29.56 -0.47
C VAL A 386 -1.68 29.89 0.70
N ALA A 387 -2.01 29.41 1.89
CA ALA A 387 -1.31 29.74 3.14
C ALA A 387 -1.17 28.54 4.07
N ILE A 388 -0.26 28.65 5.05
CA ILE A 388 -0.13 27.71 6.18
C ILE A 388 -0.50 28.43 7.46
N ASN A 389 -1.42 27.86 8.22
CA ASN A 389 -1.84 28.38 9.52
C ASN A 389 -1.29 27.53 10.69
N GLN A 390 -1.56 27.98 11.91
CA GLN A 390 -1.08 27.32 13.12
C GLN A 390 -1.63 25.89 13.30
N LYS A 391 -2.88 25.64 12.89
CA LYS A 391 -3.49 24.30 12.96
C LYS A 391 -2.79 23.35 11.98
N ASP A 392 -2.49 23.80 10.77
CA ASP A 392 -1.78 23.01 9.76
C ASP A 392 -0.41 22.53 10.29
N ILE A 393 0.34 23.42 10.97
CA ILE A 393 1.63 23.07 11.61
C ILE A 393 1.43 22.01 12.71
N VAL A 394 0.38 22.14 13.52
CA VAL A 394 0.08 21.18 14.59
C VAL A 394 -0.24 19.80 14.03
N GLU A 395 -0.98 19.70 12.92
CA GLU A 395 -1.27 18.40 12.29
C GLU A 395 0.04 17.69 11.85
N ILE A 396 0.97 18.43 11.24
CA ILE A 396 2.28 17.88 10.85
C ILE A 396 3.11 17.49 12.06
N GLN A 397 3.06 18.29 13.12
CA GLN A 397 3.74 18.01 14.38
C GLN A 397 3.23 16.70 15.00
N LEU A 398 1.91 16.49 15.05
CA LEU A 398 1.29 15.27 15.55
C LEU A 398 1.64 14.05 14.68
N ALA A 399 1.54 14.18 13.35
CA ALA A 399 1.87 13.11 12.42
C ALA A 399 3.33 12.66 12.56
N LYS A 400 4.28 13.61 12.56
CA LYS A 400 5.70 13.36 12.82
C LYS A 400 5.94 12.73 14.19
N SER A 401 5.22 13.18 15.22
CA SER A 401 5.36 12.65 16.58
C SER A 401 4.94 11.20 16.67
N ALA A 402 3.84 10.82 16.02
CA ALA A 402 3.35 9.45 15.98
C ALA A 402 4.40 8.51 15.36
N ILE A 403 4.94 8.87 14.20
CA ILE A 403 5.98 8.10 13.50
C ILE A 403 7.24 7.98 14.36
N ARG A 404 7.75 9.11 14.89
CA ARG A 404 8.95 9.14 15.74
C ARG A 404 8.78 8.27 16.99
N THR A 405 7.58 8.29 17.59
CA THR A 405 7.24 7.48 18.77
C THR A 405 7.26 6.00 18.45
N GLY A 406 6.65 5.58 17.33
CA GLY A 406 6.69 4.19 16.88
C GLY A 406 8.12 3.68 16.69
N ILE A 407 8.98 4.50 16.07
CA ILE A 407 10.41 4.19 15.90
C ILE A 407 11.10 4.03 17.27
N ASN A 408 10.90 4.97 18.19
CA ASN A 408 11.53 4.91 19.50
C ASN A 408 11.11 3.69 20.31
N VAL A 409 9.82 3.31 20.25
CA VAL A 409 9.32 2.10 20.91
C VAL A 409 9.98 0.84 20.33
N LEU A 410 10.10 0.76 19.01
CA LEU A 410 10.80 -0.36 18.36
C LEU A 410 12.27 -0.45 18.77
N LEU A 411 12.97 0.69 18.81
CA LEU A 411 14.38 0.78 19.22
C LEU A 411 14.57 0.41 20.70
N GLU A 412 13.71 0.90 21.59
CA GLU A 412 13.72 0.58 23.01
C GLU A 412 13.48 -0.92 23.23
N ASN A 413 12.47 -1.49 22.57
CA ASN A 413 12.20 -2.93 22.63
C ASN A 413 13.38 -3.77 22.10
N ALA A 414 14.04 -3.32 21.04
CA ALA A 414 15.24 -3.98 20.51
C ALA A 414 16.50 -3.73 21.35
N GLY A 415 16.51 -2.73 22.23
CA GLY A 415 17.66 -2.29 23.01
C GLY A 415 18.82 -1.82 22.15
N ILE A 416 18.52 -1.03 21.12
CA ILE A 416 19.52 -0.41 20.22
C ILE A 416 19.26 1.08 20.06
N ASP A 417 20.30 1.84 19.74
CA ASP A 417 20.19 3.27 19.43
C ASP A 417 19.85 3.52 17.96
N PHE A 418 19.21 4.66 17.66
CA PHE A 418 18.91 5.06 16.28
C PHE A 418 20.17 5.13 15.40
N SER A 419 21.33 5.44 15.99
CA SER A 419 22.62 5.48 15.28
C SER A 419 23.08 4.12 14.75
N GLU A 420 22.58 3.03 15.33
CA GLU A 420 22.87 1.65 14.95
C GLU A 420 22.00 1.16 13.78
N ILE A 421 21.10 1.98 13.25
CA ILE A 421 20.32 1.65 12.05
C ILE A 421 21.24 1.71 10.82
N ASP A 422 21.30 0.61 10.08
CA ASP A 422 22.13 0.48 8.88
C ASP A 422 21.40 1.01 7.64
N ARG A 423 20.10 0.77 7.57
CA ARG A 423 19.26 1.13 6.41
C ARG A 423 17.84 1.52 6.85
N ILE A 424 17.32 2.59 6.26
CA ILE A 424 15.94 3.04 6.40
C ILE A 424 15.28 2.93 5.02
N ILE A 425 14.16 2.22 4.94
CA ILE A 425 13.36 2.07 3.74
C ILE A 425 12.03 2.78 3.96
N ILE A 426 11.71 3.74 3.12
CA ILE A 426 10.46 4.51 3.18
C ILE A 426 9.62 4.15 1.97
N ALA A 427 8.48 3.52 2.22
CA ALA A 427 7.47 3.17 1.23
C ALA A 427 6.28 4.13 1.31
N GLY A 428 5.32 3.92 0.41
CA GLY A 428 4.08 4.67 0.34
C GLY A 428 4.13 5.75 -0.74
N ALA A 429 2.94 6.11 -1.25
CA ALA A 429 2.81 7.10 -2.32
C ALA A 429 3.40 8.46 -1.93
N PHE A 430 3.27 8.84 -0.66
CA PHE A 430 3.88 10.05 -0.10
C PHE A 430 5.40 9.91 0.04
N GLY A 431 5.85 8.77 0.57
CA GLY A 431 7.26 8.44 0.80
C GLY A 431 8.14 8.57 -0.46
N SER A 432 7.57 8.48 -1.65
CA SER A 432 8.28 8.59 -2.93
C SER A 432 8.71 10.01 -3.32
N TYR A 433 8.10 11.07 -2.76
CA TYR A 433 8.30 12.46 -3.21
C TYR A 433 8.89 13.40 -2.16
N ILE A 434 8.99 12.95 -0.91
CA ILE A 434 9.56 13.75 0.17
C ILE A 434 11.07 13.92 0.04
N ASP A 435 11.60 15.03 0.53
CA ASP A 435 13.04 15.19 0.71
C ASP A 435 13.49 14.51 2.01
N PRO A 436 14.35 13.48 1.98
CA PRO A 436 14.89 12.85 3.18
C PRO A 436 15.55 13.85 4.15
N LYS A 437 16.09 14.96 3.64
CA LYS A 437 16.64 16.02 4.49
C LYS A 437 15.55 16.68 5.33
N ASN A 438 14.39 16.96 4.76
CA ASN A 438 13.31 17.64 5.48
C ASN A 438 12.69 16.74 6.56
N ILE A 439 12.71 15.42 6.37
CA ILE A 439 12.35 14.44 7.42
C ILE A 439 13.24 14.60 8.66
N VAL A 440 14.55 14.78 8.44
CA VAL A 440 15.53 15.02 9.51
C VAL A 440 15.36 16.42 10.10
N ASP A 441 15.18 17.44 9.26
CA ASP A 441 15.06 18.84 9.69
C ASP A 441 13.83 19.06 10.61
N ILE A 442 12.70 18.41 10.32
CA ILE A 442 11.53 18.46 11.22
C ILE A 442 11.64 17.49 12.41
N GLY A 443 12.73 16.73 12.50
CA GLY A 443 13.02 15.79 13.59
C GLY A 443 12.16 14.54 13.60
N MET A 444 11.58 14.17 12.46
CA MET A 444 10.91 12.86 12.34
C MET A 444 11.95 11.75 12.50
N PHE A 445 13.15 11.96 11.95
CA PHE A 445 14.35 11.20 12.31
C PHE A 445 15.37 12.11 13.01
N PRO A 446 16.21 11.56 13.91
CA PRO A 446 17.43 12.21 14.36
C PRO A 446 18.41 12.37 13.20
N ASP A 447 19.49 13.10 13.46
CA ASP A 447 20.61 13.21 12.53
C ASP A 447 21.09 11.83 12.06
N ILE A 448 21.02 11.61 10.75
CA ILE A 448 21.48 10.40 10.08
C ILE A 448 22.00 10.73 8.68
N SER A 449 22.93 9.91 8.20
CA SER A 449 23.37 10.02 6.81
C SER A 449 22.20 9.74 5.86
N LEU A 450 21.90 10.71 4.98
CA LEU A 450 20.86 10.55 3.96
C LEU A 450 21.12 9.36 3.02
N LYS A 451 22.37 8.90 2.91
CA LYS A 451 22.75 7.69 2.15
C LYS A 451 22.19 6.40 2.74
N LYS A 452 21.72 6.42 3.99
CA LYS A 452 21.05 5.29 4.64
C LYS A 452 19.54 5.27 4.37
N ILE A 453 18.96 6.32 3.79
CA ILE A 453 17.53 6.44 3.52
C ILE A 453 17.26 6.08 2.06
N PHE A 454 16.38 5.11 1.86
CA PHE A 454 16.00 4.59 0.56
C PHE A 454 14.49 4.73 0.41
N GLN A 455 14.06 5.51 -0.57
CA GLN A 455 12.64 5.65 -0.89
C GLN A 455 12.28 4.57 -1.91
N VAL A 456 11.30 3.76 -1.57
CA VAL A 456 10.69 2.78 -2.46
C VAL A 456 9.28 3.27 -2.80
N GLY A 457 8.80 2.91 -3.99
CA GLY A 457 7.48 3.29 -4.46
C GLY A 457 6.35 2.61 -3.68
N ASN A 458 5.30 2.21 -4.40
CA ASN A 458 4.29 1.34 -3.83
C ASN A 458 4.85 -0.10 -3.68
N ALA A 459 5.52 -0.35 -2.57
CA ALA A 459 6.12 -1.65 -2.24
C ALA A 459 5.05 -2.73 -1.97
N ALA A 460 3.86 -2.36 -1.46
CA ALA A 460 2.76 -3.29 -1.25
C ALA A 460 2.29 -3.91 -2.58
N ALA A 461 2.07 -3.10 -3.62
CA ALA A 461 1.70 -3.59 -4.95
C ALA A 461 2.79 -4.49 -5.57
N VAL A 462 4.07 -4.17 -5.34
CA VAL A 462 5.19 -5.02 -5.78
C VAL A 462 5.18 -6.35 -5.04
N GLY A 463 4.96 -6.35 -3.72
CA GLY A 463 4.86 -7.58 -2.93
C GLY A 463 3.67 -8.46 -3.33
N ALA A 464 2.51 -7.84 -3.63
CA ALA A 464 1.34 -8.55 -4.18
C ALA A 464 1.69 -9.25 -5.51
N LYS A 465 2.38 -8.55 -6.41
CA LYS A 465 2.89 -9.15 -7.65
C LYS A 465 3.87 -10.29 -7.38
N MET A 466 4.79 -10.12 -6.44
CA MET A 466 5.80 -11.15 -6.12
C MET A 466 5.15 -12.46 -5.70
N VAL A 467 4.13 -12.41 -4.84
CA VAL A 467 3.39 -13.61 -4.44
C VAL A 467 2.46 -14.12 -5.54
N LEU A 468 2.00 -13.28 -6.47
CA LEU A 468 1.23 -13.72 -7.64
C LEU A 468 2.04 -14.66 -8.54
N VAL A 469 3.29 -14.31 -8.80
CA VAL A 469 4.13 -14.99 -9.81
C VAL A 469 5.11 -16.02 -9.21
N SER A 470 5.11 -16.22 -7.89
CA SER A 470 6.05 -17.10 -7.22
C SER A 470 5.46 -17.77 -5.98
N ASP A 471 5.25 -19.08 -6.04
CA ASP A 471 4.83 -19.93 -4.92
C ASP A 471 5.85 -19.90 -3.78
N ALA A 472 7.15 -19.89 -4.12
CA ALA A 472 8.22 -19.76 -3.14
C ALA A 472 8.11 -18.44 -2.35
N LEU A 473 7.72 -17.34 -3.00
CA LEU A 473 7.53 -16.06 -2.33
C LEU A 473 6.21 -16.00 -1.53
N ARG A 474 5.16 -16.76 -1.91
CA ARG A 474 3.97 -16.94 -1.05
C ARG A 474 4.36 -17.56 0.29
N LYS A 475 5.04 -18.71 0.23
CA LYS A 475 5.53 -19.42 1.43
C LYS A 475 6.44 -18.55 2.27
N LYS A 476 7.37 -17.83 1.63
CA LYS A 476 8.24 -16.88 2.34
C LYS A 476 7.45 -15.76 3.01
N ALA A 477 6.41 -15.23 2.38
CA ALA A 477 5.56 -14.21 2.99
C ALA A 477 4.83 -14.74 4.23
N GLU A 478 4.32 -15.97 4.16
CA GLU A 478 3.70 -16.65 5.30
C GLU A 478 4.70 -16.90 6.44
N GLU A 479 5.93 -17.32 6.12
CA GLU A 479 7.01 -17.46 7.09
C GLU A 479 7.38 -16.12 7.74
N ILE A 480 7.45 -15.04 6.96
CA ILE A 480 7.71 -13.69 7.50
C ILE A 480 6.56 -13.30 8.45
N ALA A 481 5.31 -13.48 8.06
CA ALA A 481 4.15 -13.14 8.88
C ALA A 481 4.20 -13.82 10.26
N ALA A 482 4.52 -15.11 10.28
CA ALA A 482 4.65 -15.89 11.51
C ALA A 482 5.80 -15.44 12.44
N ASN A 483 6.79 -14.72 11.90
CA ASN A 483 7.99 -14.28 12.63
C ASN A 483 7.99 -12.78 12.99
N VAL A 484 7.03 -12.00 12.48
CA VAL A 484 6.89 -10.58 12.83
C VAL A 484 6.09 -10.46 14.12
N ASN A 485 6.66 -9.79 15.12
CA ASN A 485 5.99 -9.54 16.39
C ASN A 485 5.35 -8.14 16.39
N TYR A 486 4.03 -8.07 16.55
CA TYR A 486 3.34 -6.80 16.72
C TYR A 486 3.49 -6.27 18.15
N LEU A 487 3.84 -4.99 18.29
CA LEU A 487 3.87 -4.29 19.57
C LEU A 487 2.68 -3.31 19.62
N GLU A 488 1.80 -3.50 20.60
CA GLU A 488 0.70 -2.57 20.84
C GLU A 488 1.23 -1.31 21.55
N LEU A 489 1.29 -0.20 20.81
CA LEU A 489 1.88 1.06 21.28
C LEU A 489 1.18 1.59 22.53
N THR A 490 -0.15 1.47 22.62
CA THR A 490 -0.94 2.10 23.69
C THR A 490 -0.69 1.49 25.07
N VAL A 491 -0.19 0.26 25.13
CA VAL A 491 0.17 -0.42 26.40
C VAL A 491 1.68 -0.40 26.66
N PHE A 492 2.48 0.14 25.74
CA PHE A 492 3.92 0.21 25.91
C PHE A 492 4.26 1.28 26.98
N PRO A 493 4.98 0.93 28.08
CA PRO A 493 5.11 1.80 29.25
C PRO A 493 5.63 3.21 28.94
N SER A 494 6.57 3.34 28.00
CA SER A 494 7.20 4.61 27.65
C SER A 494 6.54 5.34 26.47
N PHE A 495 5.38 4.88 26.00
CA PHE A 495 4.68 5.47 24.85
C PHE A 495 4.37 6.96 25.06
N SER A 496 3.70 7.31 26.17
CA SER A 496 3.30 8.70 26.44
C SER A 496 4.51 9.64 26.55
N ASP A 497 5.60 9.18 27.14
CA ASP A 497 6.85 9.94 27.26
C ASP A 497 7.51 10.15 25.89
N HIS A 498 7.59 9.11 25.07
CA HIS A 498 8.11 9.21 23.71
C HIS A 498 7.27 10.14 22.85
N PHE A 499 5.94 10.05 22.93
CA PHE A 499 5.02 10.92 22.20
C PHE A 499 5.19 12.37 22.60
N ALA A 500 5.14 12.68 23.91
CA ALA A 500 5.31 14.03 24.41
C ALA A 500 6.64 14.65 23.97
N LYS A 501 7.75 13.91 24.06
CA LYS A 501 9.08 14.37 23.61
C LYS A 501 9.14 14.58 22.10
N SER A 502 8.46 13.72 21.33
CA SER A 502 8.49 13.77 19.86
C SER A 502 7.69 14.94 19.26
N THR A 503 6.81 15.56 20.06
CA THR A 503 6.07 16.77 19.65
C THR A 503 6.99 17.94 19.33
N LEU A 504 8.15 18.07 19.95
CA LEU A 504 9.03 19.19 19.66
C LEU A 504 9.71 19.03 18.30
N PHE A 505 9.80 20.11 17.54
CA PHE A 505 10.73 20.22 16.42
C PHE A 505 12.16 20.42 16.93
N PRO A 506 13.18 19.93 16.20
CA PRO A 506 14.57 20.22 16.52
C PRO A 506 14.82 21.72 16.57
N GLU A 507 15.72 22.17 17.45
CA GLU A 507 16.20 23.55 17.34
C GLU A 507 17.08 23.68 16.09
N PRO A 508 16.92 24.76 15.31
CA PRO A 508 17.72 24.96 14.12
C PRO A 508 19.21 25.09 14.48
N ASP A 509 20.02 24.14 14.01
CA ASP A 509 21.47 24.15 14.21
C ASP A 509 22.09 25.34 13.46
N PRO A 510 22.67 26.34 14.16
CA PRO A 510 23.26 27.52 13.53
C PRO A 510 24.35 27.21 12.50
N LEU A 511 25.02 26.05 12.64
CA LEU A 511 26.15 25.64 11.79
C LEU A 511 25.71 24.98 10.48
N LYS A 512 24.46 24.52 10.36
CA LYS A 512 23.90 23.89 9.15
C LYS A 512 23.07 24.86 8.29
N ILE A 513 23.03 26.14 8.65
CA ILE A 513 22.23 27.18 7.98
C ILE A 513 22.98 27.81 6.79
N LYS A 514 24.32 27.66 6.71
CA LYS A 514 25.16 28.21 5.65
C LYS A 514 25.25 27.33 4.40
#